data_AF-A0A1R3WJY1-F1
#
_entry.id   AF-A0A1R3WJY1-F1
#
_cell.length_a   1.000
_cell.length_b   1.000
_cell.length_c   1.000
_cell.angle_alpha   90.00
_cell.angle_beta   90.00
_cell.angle_gamma   90.00
#
_symmetry.space_group_name_H-M   'P 1'
#
loop_
_entity.id
_entity.type
_entity.pdbx_description
1 polymer ?
#
loop_
_entity_poly.entity_id
_entity_poly.type
_entity_poly.pdbx_seq_one_letter_code
_entity_poly.pdbx_strand_id
1 'polypeptide(L)' 'MELASILLFIGGLGGPEVILIILVFVLFFGAKRIPEMAKGLGRGIREFKESSREIKDSFEKSAAVQPETEQVNLNRE' A
#
# COMPACT_ATOMS: atom_id res chain seq x y z
N MET A 1 -5.21 17.71 40.27
CA MET A 1 -4.86 16.40 39.69
C MET A 1 -5.61 16.16 38.39
N GLU A 2 -6.93 16.36 38.36
CA GLU A 2 -7.78 16.23 37.15
C GLU A 2 -7.23 16.87 35.85
N LEU A 3 -6.79 18.14 35.90
CA LEU A 3 -6.30 18.84 34.70
C LEU A 3 -4.94 18.35 34.20
N ALA A 4 -4.07 17.89 35.11
CA ALA A 4 -2.76 17.34 34.76
C ALA A 4 -2.90 15.96 34.11
N SER A 5 -3.90 15.17 34.52
CA SER A 5 -4.27 13.92 33.89
C SER A 5 -4.82 14.13 32.47
N ILE A 6 -5.63 15.17 32.26
CA ILE A 6 -6.09 15.59 30.92
C ILE A 6 -4.94 16.12 30.04
N LEU A 7 -3.95 16.80 30.63
CA LEU A 7 -2.76 17.24 29.90
C LEU A 7 -1.82 16.08 29.54
N LEU A 8 -1.65 15.09 30.43
CA LEU A 8 -0.96 13.83 30.09
C LEU A 8 -1.68 13.09 28.95
N PHE A 9 -3.02 13.15 28.91
CA PHE A 9 -3.85 12.59 27.84
C PHE A 9 -3.60 13.25 26.46
N ILE A 10 -3.13 14.51 26.41
CA ILE A 10 -2.88 15.26 25.16
C ILE A 10 -1.38 15.32 24.82
N GLY A 11 -0.49 15.25 25.83
CA GLY A 11 0.95 15.46 25.68
C GLY A 11 1.80 14.20 25.43
N GLY A 12 1.23 13.01 25.62
CA GLY A 12 1.91 11.75 25.35
C GLY A 12 0.92 10.64 25.09
N LEU A 13 0.83 10.18 23.84
CA LEU A 13 0.11 8.95 23.50
C LEU A 13 0.87 7.77 24.12
N GLY A 14 0.60 7.50 25.41
CA GLY A 14 1.07 6.30 26.08
C GLY A 14 0.31 5.07 25.61
N GLY A 15 0.83 3.89 26.00
CA GLY A 15 0.16 2.61 25.73
C GLY A 15 -1.29 2.52 26.22
N PRO A 16 -1.64 3.03 27.42
CA PRO A 16 -3.02 3.01 27.92
C PRO A 16 -4.01 3.82 27.07
N GLU A 17 -3.58 4.97 26.55
CA GLU A 17 -4.43 5.87 25.76
C GLU A 17 -4.80 5.23 24.41
N VAL A 18 -3.82 4.60 23.75
CA VAL A 18 -4.06 3.87 22.49
C VAL A 18 -5.05 2.73 22.71
N ILE A 19 -4.94 2.02 23.83
CA ILE A 19 -5.90 0.96 24.21
C ILE A 19 -7.31 1.51 24.40
N LEU A 20 -7.46 2.67 25.05
CA LEU A 20 -8.77 3.31 25.25
C LEU A 20 -9.41 3.74 23.93
N ILE A 21 -8.62 4.33 23.02
CA ILE A 21 -9.09 4.71 21.69
C ILE A 21 -9.52 3.48 20.90
N ILE A 22 -8.70 2.42 20.88
CA ILE A 22 -9.05 1.15 20.22
C ILE A 22 -10.33 0.56 20.82
N LEU A 23 -10.49 0.60 22.14
CA LEU A 23 -11.68 0.07 22.81
C LEU A 23 -12.95 0.81 22.36
N VAL A 24 -12.92 2.14 22.31
CA VAL A 24 -14.05 2.94 21.79
C VAL A 24 -14.27 2.63 20.31
N PHE A 25 -13.22 2.60 19.50
CA PHE A 25 -13.32 2.25 18.08
C PHE A 25 -13.97 0.88 17.85
N VAL A 26 -13.59 -0.11 18.65
CA VAL A 26 -14.14 -1.47 18.62
C VAL A 26 -15.60 -1.49 19.09
N LEU A 27 -16.00 -0.63 20.02
CA LEU A 27 -17.41 -0.54 20.45
C LEU A 27 -18.31 0.05 19.34
N PHE A 28 -17.82 1.07 18.63
CA PHE A 28 -18.57 1.73 17.54
C PHE A 28 -18.59 0.91 16.25
N PHE A 29 -17.41 0.45 15.81
CA PHE A 29 -17.28 -0.26 14.54
C PHE A 29 -17.37 -1.78 14.70
N GLY A 30 -17.12 -2.33 15.88
CA GLY A 30 -17.07 -3.77 16.12
C GLY A 30 -15.68 -4.37 15.91
N ALA A 31 -15.27 -5.28 16.79
CA ALA A 31 -13.95 -5.94 16.76
C ALA A 31 -13.66 -6.68 15.44
N LYS A 32 -14.71 -7.10 14.73
CA LYS A 32 -14.60 -7.83 13.46
C LYS A 32 -14.41 -6.91 12.24
N ARG A 33 -14.80 -5.63 12.31
CA ARG A 33 -14.73 -4.72 11.15
C ARG A 33 -13.30 -4.29 10.83
N ILE A 34 -12.49 -4.02 11.83
CA ILE A 34 -11.07 -3.64 11.64
C ILE A 34 -10.29 -4.71 10.85
N PRO A 35 -10.27 -6.00 11.22
CA PRO A 35 -9.54 -7.02 10.47
C PRO A 35 -10.17 -7.31 9.10
N GLU A 36 -11.50 -7.19 8.97
CA GLU A 36 -12.19 -7.36 7.70
C GLU A 36 -11.81 -6.26 6.70
N MET A 37 -11.80 -5.00 7.14
CA MET A 37 -11.35 -3.84 6.35
C MET A 37 -9.86 -3.94 6.02
N ALA A 38 -9.01 -4.32 6.98
CA ALA A 38 -7.58 -4.49 6.75
C ALA A 38 -7.29 -5.59 5.70
N LYS A 39 -8.02 -6.71 5.73
CA LYS A 39 -7.92 -7.77 4.70
C LYS A 39 -8.38 -7.28 3.33
N GLY A 40 -9.45 -6.48 3.27
CA GLY A 40 -9.91 -5.86 2.03
C GLY A 40 -8.88 -4.91 1.43
N LEU A 41 -8.41 -3.94 2.24
CA LEU A 41 -7.38 -2.98 1.85
C LEU A 41 -6.07 -3.66 1.46
N GLY A 42 -5.63 -4.67 2.22
CA GLY A 42 -4.39 -5.40 1.93
C GLY A 42 -4.44 -6.13 0.57
N ARG A 43 -5.60 -6.71 0.22
CA ARG A 43 -5.81 -7.31 -1.11
C ARG A 43 -5.79 -6.24 -2.21
N GLY A 44 -6.50 -5.14 -2.02
CA GLY A 44 -6.52 -4.03 -2.99
C GLY A 44 -5.13 -3.43 -3.23
N ILE A 45 -4.34 -3.22 -2.16
CA ILE A 45 -2.96 -2.72 -2.27
C ILE A 45 -2.08 -3.72 -3.03
N ARG A 46 -2.23 -5.03 -2.77
CA ARG A 46 -1.47 -6.08 -3.45
C ARG A 46 -1.79 -6.12 -4.94
N GLU A 47 -3.06 -6.17 -5.31
CA GLU A 47 -3.50 -6.17 -6.71
C GLU A 47 -3.05 -4.89 -7.42
N PHE A 48 -3.21 -3.72 -6.78
CA PHE A 48 -2.74 -2.45 -7.33
C PHE A 48 -1.22 -2.46 -7.61
N LYS A 49 -0.42 -3.00 -6.68
CA LYS A 49 1.03 -3.11 -6.85
C LYS A 49 1.41 -4.06 -7.98
N GLU A 50 0.69 -5.17 -8.13
CA GLU A 50 0.93 -6.18 -9.17
C GLU A 50 0.62 -5.63 -10.56
N SER A 51 -0.55 -5.03 -10.75
CA SER A 51 -0.93 -4.37 -12.00
C SER A 51 0.02 -3.22 -12.35
N SER A 52 0.45 -2.44 -11.36
CA SER A 52 1.44 -1.37 -11.58
C SER A 52 2.80 -1.90 -12.05
N ARG A 53 3.20 -3.09 -11.59
CA ARG A 53 4.46 -3.74 -11.98
C ARG A 53 4.39 -4.27 -13.41
N GLU A 54 3.29 -4.91 -13.78
CA GLU A 54 3.06 -5.43 -15.14
C GLU A 54 3.05 -4.30 -16.18
N ILE A 55 2.43 -3.16 -15.85
CA ILE A 55 2.45 -1.96 -16.70
C ILE A 55 3.88 -1.45 -16.88
N LYS A 56 4.68 -1.38 -15.81
CA LYS A 56 6.08 -0.95 -15.89
C LYS A 56 6.94 -1.90 -16.72
N ASP A 57 6.86 -3.20 -16.46
CA ASP A 57 7.61 -4.22 -17.21
C ASP A 57 7.22 -4.20 -18.71
N SER A 58 5.95 -3.97 -19.03
CA SER A 58 5.48 -3.82 -20.42
C SER A 58 6.03 -2.56 -21.08
N PHE A 59 6.09 -1.45 -20.36
CA PHE A 59 6.65 -0.19 -20.88
C PHE A 59 8.15 -0.30 -21.14
N GLU A 60 8.91 -0.94 -20.23
CA GLU A 60 10.35 -1.18 -20.41
C GLU A 60 10.63 -2.13 -21.56
N LYS A 61 9.83 -3.19 -21.71
CA LYS A 61 9.98 -4.17 -22.79
C LYS A 61 9.60 -3.60 -24.17
N SER A 62 8.59 -2.73 -24.24
CA SER A 62 8.24 -2.03 -25.47
C SER A 62 9.24 -0.94 -25.87
N ALA A 63 9.94 -0.33 -24.90
CA ALA A 63 11.03 0.61 -25.18
C ALA A 63 12.34 -0.08 -25.61
N ALA A 64 12.52 -1.35 -25.26
CA ALA A 64 13.70 -2.14 -25.61
C ALA A 64 13.62 -2.87 -26.96
N VAL A 65 12.48 -2.85 -27.67
CA VAL A 65 12.36 -3.40 -29.03
C VAL A 65 12.49 -2.27 -30.05
N GLN A 66 13.73 -1.80 -30.22
CA GLN A 66 14.17 -1.23 -31.49
C GLN A 66 14.70 -2.40 -32.34
N PRO A 67 14.17 -2.64 -33.55
CA PRO A 67 14.61 -3.74 -34.39
C PRO A 67 16.06 -3.52 -34.83
N GLU A 68 16.96 -4.37 -34.34
CA GLU A 68 18.31 -4.53 -34.82
C GLU A 68 18.25 -5.14 -36.24
N THR A 69 18.69 -4.35 -37.22
CA THR A 69 19.39 -4.77 -38.44
C THR A 69 18.87 -6.02 -39.18
N GLU A 70 17.92 -5.82 -40.08
CA GLU A 70 17.89 -6.62 -41.32
C GLU A 70 18.97 -6.06 -42.26
N GLN A 71 20.23 -6.45 -42.01
CA GLN A 71 21.27 -6.42 -43.03
C GLN A 71 20.87 -7.47 -44.08
N VAL A 72 20.06 -7.04 -45.06
CA VAL A 72 19.98 -7.73 -46.35
C VAL A 72 21.39 -7.71 -46.92
N ASN A 73 22.04 -8.88 -46.84
CA ASN A 73 23.26 -9.18 -47.56
C ASN A 73 23.03 -8.88 -49.05
N LEU A 74 23.45 -7.70 -49.49
CA LEU A 74 23.72 -7.41 -50.88
C LEU A 74 25.09 -8.02 -51.25
N ASN A 75 25.19 -9.33 -51.06
CA ASN A 75 26.29 -10.19 -51.53
C ASN A 75 25.71 -11.16 -52.57
N ARG A 76 25.14 -10.55 -53.61
CA ARG A 76 24.81 -11.03 -54.97
C ARG A 76 24.67 -9.69 -55.71
N GLU A 77 25.50 -9.30 -56.67
CA GLU A 77 26.14 -10.03 -57.78
C GLU A 77 27.41 -9.29 -58.24
#